data_AF-A0A212AGY0-F1
#
_entry.id   AF-A0A212AGY0-F1
#
_cell.length_a   1.000
_cell.length_b   1.000
_cell.length_c   1.000
_cell.angle_alpha   90.00
_cell.angle_beta   90.00
_cell.angle_gamma   90.00
#
_symmetry.space_group_name_H-M   'P 1'
#
loop_
_entity.id
_entity.type
_entity.pdbx_description
1 polymer ?
#
loop_
_entity_poly.entity_id
_entity_poly.type
_entity_poly.pdbx_seq_one_letter_code
_entity_poly.pdbx_strand_id
1 'polypeptide(L)'
;MIGLRPLAGFAALVGPFVIWSIAFVLLYGTHATGCALGWEGRAFLTTSLLRAVLAGILALTFAALFLLRPAGGEEPLARVARLMFIAALVATVFCFWAVFVLPLC
;
A
#
# COMPACT_ATOMS: atom_id res chain seq x y z
N MET A 1 1.56 5.49 -32.07
CA MET A 1 1.66 5.00 -30.67
C MET A 1 2.85 5.60 -29.89
N ILE A 2 3.30 6.83 -30.20
CA ILE A 2 4.54 7.42 -29.64
C ILE A 2 4.32 8.17 -28.31
N GLY A 3 3.08 8.56 -27.97
CA GLY A 3 2.77 9.33 -26.76
C GLY A 3 2.55 8.55 -25.46
N LEU A 4 2.36 7.23 -25.51
CA LEU A 4 2.02 6.40 -24.32
C LEU A 4 3.24 5.91 -23.53
N ARG A 5 4.40 5.80 -24.18
CA ARG A 5 5.66 5.37 -23.55
C ARG A 5 6.15 6.30 -22.42
N PRO A 6 6.13 7.64 -22.56
CA PRO A 6 6.56 8.53 -21.48
C PRO A 6 5.64 8.47 -20.26
N LEU A 7 4.32 8.35 -20.47
CA LEU A 7 3.33 8.20 -19.39
C LEU A 7 3.53 6.89 -18.62
N ALA A 8 3.80 5.79 -19.33
CA ALA A 8 4.10 4.50 -18.70
C ALA A 8 5.38 4.53 -17.84
N GLY A 9 6.43 5.20 -18.32
CA GLY A 9 7.67 5.40 -17.55
C GLY A 9 7.45 6.24 -16.29
N PHE A 10 6.67 7.32 -16.40
CA PHE A 10 6.36 8.20 -15.27
C PHE A 10 5.48 7.49 -14.22
N ALA A 11 4.49 6.73 -14.67
CA ALA A 11 3.65 5.91 -13.81
C ALA A 11 4.47 4.83 -13.07
N ALA A 12 5.47 4.23 -13.70
CA ALA A 12 6.35 3.25 -13.06
C ALA A 12 7.29 3.88 -12.00
N LEU A 13 7.70 5.14 -12.17
CA LEU A 13 8.52 5.84 -11.18
C LEU A 13 7.70 6.31 -9.97
N VAL A 14 6.58 6.97 -10.23
CA VAL A 14 5.84 7.72 -9.20
C VAL A 14 4.68 6.90 -8.63
N GLY A 15 4.11 6.00 -9.43
CA GLY A 15 2.96 5.16 -9.07
C GLY A 15 3.13 4.38 -7.78
N PRO A 16 4.26 3.69 -7.52
CA PRO A 16 4.45 2.96 -6.26
C PRO A 16 4.33 3.85 -5.02
N PHE A 17 4.90 5.06 -5.04
CA PHE A 17 4.84 6.01 -3.92
C PHE A 17 3.49 6.70 -3.78
N VAL A 18 2.77 6.91 -4.89
CA VAL A 18 1.39 7.43 -4.85
C VAL A 18 0.47 6.41 -4.19
N ILE A 19 0.56 5.14 -4.58
CA ILE A 19 -0.20 4.05 -3.94
C ILE A 19 0.15 3.95 -2.46
N TRP A 20 1.44 4.00 -2.14
CA TRP A 20 1.89 3.97 -0.75
C TRP A 20 1.28 5.11 0.07
N SER A 21 1.27 6.34 -0.46
CA SER A 21 0.68 7.51 0.21
C SER A 21 -0.82 7.36 0.43
N ILE A 22 -1.56 6.88 -0.58
CA ILE A 22 -3.01 6.63 -0.45
C ILE A 22 -3.28 5.56 0.60
N ALA A 23 -2.53 4.46 0.56
CA ALA A 23 -2.64 3.37 1.53
C ALA A 23 -2.35 3.85 2.95
N PHE A 24 -1.35 4.70 3.13
CA PHE A 24 -1.02 5.29 4.42
C PHE A 24 -2.19 6.10 4.99
N VAL A 25 -2.76 7.02 4.19
CA VAL A 25 -3.90 7.83 4.62
C VAL A 25 -5.12 6.97 4.95
N LEU A 26 -5.41 5.96 4.12
CA LEU A 26 -6.52 5.05 4.36
C LEU A 26 -6.32 4.23 5.63
N LEU A 27 -5.15 3.61 5.83
CA LEU A 27 -4.89 2.78 7.00
C LEU A 27 -4.99 3.60 8.30
N TYR A 28 -4.28 4.72 8.40
CA TYR A 28 -4.30 5.51 9.63
C TYR A 28 -5.63 6.24 9.85
N GLY A 29 -6.27 6.71 8.77
CA GLY A 29 -7.59 7.32 8.84
C GLY A 29 -8.67 6.32 9.26
N THR A 30 -8.68 5.12 8.68
CA THR A 30 -9.59 4.03 9.06
C THR A 30 -9.29 3.51 10.47
N HIS A 31 -8.04 3.50 10.89
CA HIS A 31 -7.67 3.13 12.26
C HIS A 31 -8.29 4.09 13.29
N ALA A 32 -8.04 5.41 13.13
CA ALA A 32 -8.56 6.43 14.04
C ALA A 32 -10.11 6.48 14.05
N THR A 33 -10.73 6.44 12.86
CA THR A 33 -12.19 6.43 12.73
C THR A 33 -12.81 5.14 13.26
N GLY A 34 -12.17 4.00 13.01
CA GLY A 34 -12.62 2.69 13.49
C GLY A 34 -12.57 2.56 15.00
N CYS A 35 -11.55 3.12 15.67
CA CYS A 35 -11.53 3.22 17.13
C CYS A 35 -12.65 4.13 17.65
N ALA A 36 -12.83 5.33 17.08
CA ALA A 36 -13.89 6.25 17.49
C ALA A 36 -15.31 5.67 17.30
N LEU A 37 -15.50 4.83 16.28
CA LEU A 37 -16.77 4.17 15.97
C LEU A 37 -16.94 2.80 16.69
N GLY A 38 -15.96 2.38 17.49
CA GLY A 38 -16.02 1.12 18.26
C GLY A 38 -15.97 -0.15 17.40
N TRP A 39 -15.34 -0.10 16.23
CA TRP A 39 -15.22 -1.28 15.33
C TRP A 39 -14.31 -2.37 15.89
N GLU A 40 -13.45 -2.04 16.85
CA GLU A 40 -12.64 -3.04 17.55
C GLU A 40 -13.49 -3.99 18.40
N GLY A 41 -14.56 -3.49 19.03
CA GLY A 41 -15.48 -4.30 19.84
C GLY A 41 -16.47 -5.13 19.01
N ARG A 42 -16.51 -4.95 17.68
CA ARG A 42 -17.39 -5.72 16.80
C ARG A 42 -16.66 -6.97 16.31
N ALA A 43 -17.17 -8.14 16.68
CA ALA A 43 -16.65 -9.41 16.20
C ALA A 43 -16.86 -9.56 14.68
N PHE A 44 -15.82 -10.00 13.98
CA PHE A 44 -15.84 -10.33 12.57
C PHE A 44 -14.97 -11.56 12.30
N LEU A 45 -15.61 -12.69 11.97
CA LEU A 45 -14.96 -14.01 11.87
C LEU A 45 -14.20 -14.34 13.18
N THR A 46 -12.88 -14.49 13.10
CA THR A 46 -11.98 -14.82 14.22
C THR A 46 -11.31 -13.59 14.83
N THR A 47 -11.61 -12.39 14.34
CA THR A 47 -10.93 -11.13 14.72
C THR A 47 -11.94 -9.99 14.91
N SER A 48 -11.46 -8.77 15.16
CA SER A 48 -12.33 -7.59 15.17
C SER A 48 -12.58 -7.07 13.76
N LEU A 49 -13.74 -6.43 13.55
CA LEU A 49 -14.08 -5.79 12.27
C LEU A 49 -12.99 -4.80 11.85
N LEU A 50 -12.44 -4.04 12.80
CA LEU A 50 -11.35 -3.10 12.54
C LEU A 50 -10.11 -3.80 11.96
N ARG A 51 -9.66 -4.90 12.56
CA ARG A 51 -8.51 -5.67 12.07
C ARG A 51 -8.77 -6.25 10.67
N ALA A 52 -9.99 -6.71 10.42
CA ALA A 52 -10.36 -7.25 9.10
C ALA A 52 -10.30 -6.17 8.01
N VAL A 53 -10.82 -4.97 8.28
CA VAL A 53 -10.79 -3.85 7.33
C VAL A 53 -9.35 -3.40 7.06
N LEU A 54 -8.53 -3.26 8.10
CA LEU A 54 -7.12 -2.86 7.96
C LEU A 54 -6.32 -3.89 7.17
N ALA A 55 -6.53 -5.18 7.45
CA ALA A 55 -5.93 -6.27 6.67
C ALA A 55 -6.37 -6.21 5.20
N GLY A 56 -7.64 -5.90 4.94
CA GLY A 56 -8.18 -5.71 3.59
C GLY A 56 -7.50 -4.55 2.84
N ILE A 57 -7.34 -3.39 3.46
CA ILE A 57 -6.65 -2.23 2.86
C ILE A 57 -5.19 -2.59 2.54
N LEU A 58 -4.51 -3.28 3.45
CA LEU A 58 -3.14 -3.72 3.23
C LEU A 58 -3.03 -4.73 2.07
N ALA A 59 -3.92 -5.72 2.02
CA ALA A 59 -3.97 -6.70 0.93
C ALA A 59 -4.19 -6.02 -0.43
N LEU A 60 -5.13 -5.07 -0.51
CA LEU A 60 -5.37 -4.26 -1.70
C LEU A 60 -4.15 -3.42 -2.09
N THR A 61 -3.43 -2.88 -1.10
CA THR A 61 -2.19 -2.12 -1.35
C THR A 61 -1.12 -3.00 -2.00
N PHE A 62 -0.90 -4.20 -1.47
CA PHE A 62 0.02 -5.16 -2.10
C PHE A 62 -0.44 -5.53 -3.51
N ALA A 63 -1.72 -5.85 -3.69
CA ALA A 63 -2.26 -6.18 -5.01
C ALA A 63 -2.02 -5.04 -6.02
N ALA A 64 -2.28 -3.80 -5.63
CA ALA A 64 -2.06 -2.62 -6.48
C ALA A 64 -0.58 -2.41 -6.80
N LEU A 65 0.32 -2.57 -5.82
CA LEU A 65 1.77 -2.51 -6.03
C LEU A 65 2.22 -3.61 -7.02
N PHE A 66 1.81 -4.87 -6.81
CA PHE A 66 2.15 -5.97 -7.72
C PHE A 66 1.64 -5.76 -9.14
N LEU A 67 0.48 -5.11 -9.30
CA LEU A 67 -0.06 -4.75 -10.62
C LEU A 67 0.80 -3.70 -11.34
N LEU A 68 1.46 -2.82 -10.58
CA LEU A 68 2.40 -1.80 -11.08
C LEU A 68 3.85 -2.26 -11.07
N ARG A 69 4.11 -3.55 -10.88
CA ARG A 69 5.46 -4.10 -10.89
C ARG A 69 6.13 -3.75 -12.23
N PRO A 70 7.28 -3.06 -12.22
CA PRO A 70 7.97 -2.69 -13.45
C PRO A 70 8.42 -3.94 -14.22
N ALA A 71 8.14 -3.96 -15.53
CA ALA A 71 8.59 -5.03 -16.42
C ALA A 71 10.13 -5.06 -16.49
N GLY A 72 10.71 -6.26 -16.58
CA GLY A 72 12.17 -6.42 -16.67
C GLY A 72 12.74 -5.77 -17.92
N GLY A 73 13.76 -4.92 -17.76
CA GLY A 73 14.50 -4.28 -18.84
C GLY A 73 15.82 -3.71 -18.33
N GLU A 74 16.82 -3.60 -19.20
CA GLU A 74 18.18 -3.16 -18.84
C GLU A 74 18.36 -1.64 -18.84
N GLU A 75 17.35 -0.89 -19.29
CA GLU A 75 17.42 0.57 -19.37
C GLU A 75 17.54 1.24 -17.98
N PRO A 76 18.27 2.37 -17.87
CA PRO A 76 18.50 3.06 -16.61
C PRO A 76 17.18 3.44 -15.90
N LEU A 77 16.14 3.79 -16.66
CA LEU A 77 14.81 4.11 -16.12
C LEU A 77 14.14 2.91 -15.44
N ALA A 78 14.28 1.70 -16.03
CA ALA A 78 13.73 0.47 -15.46
C ALA A 78 14.43 0.08 -14.15
N ARG A 79 15.73 0.37 -14.03
CA ARG A 79 16.47 0.17 -12.77
C ARG A 79 15.97 1.10 -11.66
N VAL A 80 15.78 2.38 -11.96
CA VAL A 80 15.25 3.35 -10.98
C VAL A 80 13.82 2.99 -10.57
N ALA A 81 12.96 2.65 -11.53
CA ALA A 81 11.59 2.20 -11.22
C ALA A 81 11.58 0.96 -10.31
N ARG A 82 12.49 0.00 -10.52
CA ARG A 82 12.64 -1.17 -9.66
C ARG A 82 13.09 -0.80 -8.24
N LEU A 83 14.02 0.13 -8.10
CA LEU A 83 14.47 0.63 -6.79
C LEU A 83 13.33 1.34 -6.05
N MET A 84 12.56 2.18 -6.74
CA MET A 84 11.38 2.85 -6.16
C MET A 84 10.30 1.86 -5.74
N PHE A 85 10.05 0.83 -6.55
CA PHE A 85 9.14 -0.26 -6.20
C PHE A 85 9.60 -1.02 -4.94
N ILE A 86 10.88 -1.38 -4.85
CA ILE A 86 11.45 -2.04 -3.67
C ILE A 86 11.35 -1.11 -2.44
N ALA A 87 11.67 0.17 -2.60
CA ALA A 87 11.57 1.16 -1.52
C ALA A 87 10.13 1.28 -1.01
N ALA A 88 9.14 1.33 -1.91
CA ALA A 88 7.72 1.35 -1.53
C ALA A 88 7.32 0.08 -0.77
N LEU A 89 7.75 -1.11 -1.21
CA LEU A 89 7.49 -2.36 -0.48
C LEU A 89 8.12 -2.36 0.92
N VAL A 90 9.37 -1.95 1.05
CA VAL A 90 10.07 -1.88 2.35
C VAL A 90 9.38 -0.87 3.26
N ALA A 91 8.99 0.29 2.74
CA ALA A 91 8.26 1.30 3.49
C ALA A 91 6.87 0.80 3.92
N THR A 92 6.13 0.10 3.05
CA THR A 92 4.86 -0.55 3.38
C THR A 92 5.03 -1.51 4.55
N VAL A 93 6.02 -2.41 4.49
CA VAL A 93 6.28 -3.37 5.56
C VAL A 93 6.65 -2.67 6.86
N PHE A 94 7.57 -1.70 6.81
CA PHE A 94 8.05 -0.99 7.98
C PHE A 94 6.96 -0.15 8.66
N CYS A 95 6.19 0.63 7.89
CA CYS A 95 5.17 1.51 8.45
C CYS A 95 3.91 0.75 8.88
N PHE A 96 3.48 -0.26 8.13
CA PHE A 96 2.22 -0.96 8.41
C PHE A 96 2.38 -2.15 9.36
N TRP A 97 3.60 -2.57 9.67
CA TRP A 97 3.89 -3.54 10.73
C TRP A 97 3.27 -3.13 12.07
N ALA A 98 3.35 -1.85 12.43
CA ALA A 98 2.86 -1.33 13.71
C ALA A 98 1.35 -1.60 13.92
N VAL A 99 0.56 -1.64 12.84
CA VAL A 99 -0.90 -1.88 12.88
C VAL A 99 -1.24 -3.29 13.40
N PHE A 100 -0.33 -4.25 13.30
CA PHE A 100 -0.56 -5.63 13.75
C PHE A 100 0.01 -5.94 15.13
N VAL A 101 0.97 -5.14 15.61
CA VAL A 101 1.69 -5.41 16.86
C VAL A 101 1.17 -4.61 18.03
N LEU A 102 0.73 -3.37 17.79
CA LEU A 102 0.21 -2.54 18.87
C LEU A 102 -1.27 -2.85 19.11
N PRO A 103 -1.77 -2.66 20.34
CA PRO A 103 -3.21 -2.55 20.58
C PRO A 103 -3.78 -1.47 19.65
N LEU A 104 -4.88 -1.78 18.97
CA LEU A 104 -5.43 -0.87 17.96
C LEU A 104 -6.10 0.33 18.64
N CYS A 105 -6.76 0.05 19.75
CA CYS A 105 -7.20 1.00 20.74
C CYS A 105 -6.78 0.44 22.13
#